data_AF-A0A4U6BYD5-F1
#
_entry.id   AF-A0A4U6BYD5-F1
#
_cell.length_a   1.000
_cell.length_b   1.000
_cell.length_c   1.000
_cell.angle_alpha   90.00
_cell.angle_beta   90.00
_cell.angle_gamma   90.00
#
_symmetry.space_group_name_H-M   'P 1'
#
loop_
_entity.id
_entity.type
_entity.pdbx_description
1 polymer ?
#
loop_
_entity_poly.entity_id
_entity_poly.type
_entity_poly.pdbx_seq_one_letter_code
_entity_poly.pdbx_strand_id
1 'polypeptide(L)'
;MMDNNTKPKPSLNQSTEGDKKDDNLSAVSNLAAGMDGGPGHAPSPRPSDQAEPTPRPPSSATMRAYTADWRHFTSWCRRVGLPPFPAEPKVIADYLRACAAANVGDSDTGFAEQRLSASTLERRLAGLSWNFAQRGEQLDRNHPHIAEIRTRIRQTQTRAPERKEGVSARDLLAMIETLARDLRGLRDRAILLVGFAGGLRRSEIVGLDCGPDQSEDGLGWAEIFDNGILVRIRKGASWREVEIGRGSSDMSCPVIALQNWLKFGRVIRGPLFRRVFGDNKTVDVERLSDKHVARLVKRTALVAGLRPEIAEGKRGLLFAGQSLRTAIASGVRFEAERERFLVNLTKASGL
;
A
#
# COMPACT_ATOMS: atom_id res chain seq x y z
N MET A 1 -67.09 26.07 -12.96
CA MET A 1 -67.27 26.26 -14.41
C MET A 1 -66.12 25.57 -15.13
N MET A 2 -66.46 24.39 -15.68
CA MET A 2 -66.13 23.89 -17.02
C MET A 2 -64.66 23.69 -17.44
N ASP A 3 -64.29 22.40 -17.54
CA ASP A 3 -64.19 21.61 -18.80
C ASP A 3 -63.21 22.11 -19.89
N ASN A 4 -62.48 21.30 -20.68
CA ASN A 4 -62.65 19.93 -21.19
C ASN A 4 -61.29 19.55 -21.87
N ASN A 5 -60.74 18.33 -21.70
CA ASN A 5 -61.00 17.10 -22.48
C ASN A 5 -60.18 16.98 -23.80
N THR A 6 -59.61 15.77 -24.03
CA THR A 6 -59.71 14.94 -25.28
C THR A 6 -58.43 14.11 -25.58
N LYS A 7 -58.49 12.77 -25.32
CA LYS A 7 -57.75 11.67 -26.02
C LYS A 7 -58.45 11.38 -27.39
N PRO A 8 -58.13 10.39 -28.31
CA PRO A 8 -57.18 9.24 -28.30
C PRO A 8 -56.48 8.88 -29.68
N LYS A 9 -55.71 7.76 -29.67
CA LYS A 9 -55.17 6.79 -30.69
C LYS A 9 -55.76 6.77 -32.14
N PRO A 10 -55.04 6.26 -33.20
CA PRO A 10 -54.91 4.80 -33.50
C PRO A 10 -53.64 4.33 -34.29
N SER A 11 -53.73 3.10 -34.80
CA SER A 11 -52.73 2.06 -35.13
C SER A 11 -52.55 1.75 -36.64
N LEU A 12 -51.66 0.78 -36.93
CA LEU A 12 -51.53 -0.13 -38.10
C LEU A 12 -50.68 0.30 -39.33
N ASN A 13 -49.60 -0.44 -39.60
CA ASN A 13 -49.50 -1.44 -40.70
C ASN A 13 -48.12 -2.14 -40.67
N GLN A 14 -48.08 -3.47 -40.48
CA GLN A 14 -47.99 -4.55 -41.48
C GLN A 14 -46.54 -4.87 -41.90
N SER A 15 -46.09 -6.09 -41.55
CA SER A 15 -45.29 -6.98 -42.40
C SER A 15 -45.29 -8.39 -41.78
N THR A 16 -46.05 -9.26 -42.43
CA THR A 16 -46.06 -10.74 -42.45
C THR A 16 -44.65 -11.31 -42.70
N GLU A 17 -44.14 -12.33 -42.00
CA GLU A 17 -44.52 -13.76 -41.91
C GLU A 17 -43.47 -14.64 -42.62
N GLY A 18 -43.04 -15.72 -41.95
CA GLY A 18 -42.29 -16.86 -42.50
C GLY A 18 -40.79 -16.88 -42.18
N ASP A 19 -40.17 -17.94 -41.66
CA ASP A 19 -40.67 -19.23 -41.19
C ASP A 19 -39.58 -19.87 -40.29
N LYS A 20 -40.05 -20.82 -39.49
CA LYS A 20 -39.46 -21.71 -38.48
C LYS A 20 -38.17 -22.43 -38.95
N LYS A 21 -37.33 -23.08 -38.11
CA LYS A 21 -37.64 -23.93 -36.95
C LYS A 21 -36.34 -24.36 -36.25
N ASP A 22 -36.48 -24.57 -34.94
CA ASP A 22 -35.51 -25.13 -34.01
C ASP A 22 -35.27 -26.65 -34.17
N ASP A 23 -34.17 -27.09 -33.52
CA ASP A 23 -33.90 -28.41 -32.95
C ASP A 23 -33.72 -29.60 -33.93
N ASN A 24 -32.81 -30.56 -33.78
CA ASN A 24 -32.32 -31.18 -32.56
C ASN A 24 -31.21 -32.22 -32.87
N LEU A 25 -30.51 -32.63 -31.80
CA LEU A 25 -30.00 -33.97 -31.50
C LEU A 25 -28.84 -34.63 -32.29
N SER A 26 -27.91 -35.06 -31.44
CA SER A 26 -26.72 -35.90 -31.57
C SER A 26 -26.96 -37.38 -31.92
N ALA A 27 -25.82 -38.04 -32.23
CA ALA A 27 -25.54 -39.48 -32.36
C ALA A 27 -25.68 -39.98 -33.82
N VAL A 28 -24.79 -40.81 -34.38
CA VAL A 28 -23.96 -41.89 -33.84
C VAL A 28 -22.79 -42.17 -34.80
N SER A 29 -21.72 -42.77 -34.27
CA SER A 29 -20.48 -43.24 -34.90
C SER A 29 -20.63 -44.01 -36.22
N ASN A 30 -19.64 -43.90 -37.11
CA ASN A 30 -19.21 -45.01 -37.95
C ASN A 30 -17.72 -44.93 -38.34
N LEU A 31 -17.08 -46.10 -38.29
CA LEU A 31 -15.66 -46.39 -38.51
C LEU A 31 -15.33 -46.56 -40.00
N ALA A 32 -14.08 -46.20 -40.33
CA ALA A 32 -13.15 -46.83 -41.28
C ALA A 32 -13.41 -46.76 -42.81
N ALA A 33 -12.50 -46.07 -43.50
CA ALA A 33 -11.70 -46.59 -44.63
C ALA A 33 -10.50 -45.66 -44.91
N GLY A 34 -9.29 -46.23 -45.07
CA GLY A 34 -8.09 -45.54 -45.59
C GLY A 34 -8.22 -45.24 -47.09
N MET A 35 -7.28 -44.64 -47.82
CA MET A 35 -5.81 -44.58 -47.77
C MET A 35 -5.35 -43.33 -48.58
N ASP A 36 -4.09 -42.90 -48.37
CA ASP A 36 -3.14 -42.13 -49.23
C ASP A 36 -3.66 -41.28 -50.42
N GLY A 37 -3.19 -40.06 -50.68
CA GLY A 37 -2.05 -39.29 -50.20
C GLY A 37 -2.01 -37.93 -50.93
N GLY A 38 -1.27 -36.95 -50.39
CA GLY A 38 -1.09 -35.63 -50.99
C GLY A 38 0.19 -34.95 -50.53
N PRO A 39 1.01 -34.35 -51.43
CA PRO A 39 2.26 -33.69 -51.07
C PRO A 39 2.08 -32.19 -50.79
N GLY A 40 2.91 -31.66 -49.89
CA GLY A 40 3.37 -30.27 -49.90
C GLY A 40 2.63 -29.27 -49.01
N HIS A 41 3.00 -29.18 -47.73
CA HIS A 41 2.73 -28.01 -46.90
C HIS A 41 4.06 -27.37 -46.49
N ALA A 42 4.32 -26.16 -46.97
CA ALA A 42 5.42 -25.33 -46.47
C ALA A 42 5.19 -25.02 -44.99
N PRO A 43 6.21 -25.09 -44.11
CA PRO A 43 6.00 -24.80 -42.70
C PRO A 43 5.81 -23.29 -42.51
N SER A 44 4.65 -22.93 -41.96
CA SER A 44 4.35 -21.57 -41.51
C SER A 44 5.38 -21.10 -40.46
N PRO A 45 5.78 -19.81 -40.47
CA PRO A 45 6.73 -19.30 -39.49
C PRO A 45 6.12 -19.39 -38.08
N ARG A 46 6.87 -19.99 -37.15
CA ARG A 46 6.50 -20.04 -35.73
C ARG A 46 6.45 -18.60 -35.18
N PRO A 47 5.49 -18.25 -34.31
CA PRO A 47 5.51 -16.97 -33.62
C PRO A 47 6.59 -17.02 -32.53
N SER A 48 7.84 -16.76 -32.91
CA SER A 48 8.90 -16.39 -31.98
C SER A 48 8.84 -14.88 -31.76
N ASP A 49 7.85 -14.44 -31.00
CA ASP A 49 7.85 -13.11 -30.41
C ASP A 49 7.19 -13.17 -29.03
N GLN A 50 7.77 -14.01 -28.16
CA GLN A 50 7.66 -13.74 -26.74
C GLN A 50 8.67 -12.64 -26.44
N ALA A 51 8.21 -11.38 -26.56
CA ALA A 51 8.93 -10.25 -25.98
C ALA A 51 9.30 -10.64 -24.55
N GLU A 52 10.61 -10.72 -24.25
CA GLU A 52 11.06 -10.96 -22.88
C GLU A 52 10.32 -9.98 -21.97
N PRO A 53 9.74 -10.43 -20.85
CA PRO A 53 9.02 -9.54 -19.96
C PRO A 53 9.99 -8.46 -19.49
N THR A 54 9.86 -7.27 -20.06
CA THR A 54 10.67 -6.11 -19.68
C THR A 54 10.53 -5.96 -18.16
N PRO A 55 11.64 -5.97 -17.41
CA PRO A 55 11.56 -5.93 -15.96
C PRO A 55 10.88 -4.62 -15.56
N ARG A 56 9.70 -4.77 -14.94
CA ARG A 56 8.83 -3.65 -14.59
C ARG A 56 9.60 -2.60 -13.79
N PRO A 57 9.44 -1.30 -14.10
CA PRO A 57 10.09 -0.25 -13.33
C PRO A 57 9.65 -0.34 -11.84
N PRO A 58 10.59 -0.20 -10.90
CA PRO A 58 10.27 -0.26 -9.48
C PRO A 58 9.37 0.92 -9.07
N SER A 59 8.61 0.75 -7.98
CA SER A 59 7.69 1.79 -7.49
C SER A 59 8.42 3.11 -7.20
N SER A 60 7.72 4.25 -7.25
CA SER A 60 8.30 5.57 -6.93
C SER A 60 8.97 5.60 -5.55
N ALA A 61 8.41 4.90 -4.56
CA ALA A 61 9.01 4.76 -3.23
C ALA A 61 10.30 3.93 -3.28
N THR A 62 10.32 2.82 -4.02
CA THR A 62 11.51 1.99 -4.23
C THR A 62 12.60 2.76 -4.98
N MET A 63 12.25 3.54 -6.00
CA MET A 63 13.18 4.39 -6.76
C MET A 63 13.85 5.45 -5.88
N ARG A 64 13.08 6.12 -5.01
CA ARG A 64 13.65 7.07 -4.05
C ARG A 64 14.62 6.39 -3.09
N ALA A 65 14.29 5.18 -2.63
CA ALA A 65 15.17 4.41 -1.77
C ALA A 65 16.47 4.02 -2.49
N TYR A 66 16.39 3.50 -3.72
CA TYR A 66 17.56 3.13 -4.52
C TYR A 66 18.45 4.33 -4.86
N THR A 67 17.83 5.49 -5.12
CA THR A 67 18.56 6.75 -5.35
C THR A 67 19.32 7.18 -4.08
N ALA A 68 18.69 7.11 -2.91
CA ALA A 68 19.33 7.41 -1.64
C ALA A 68 20.45 6.43 -1.31
N ASP A 69 20.26 5.14 -1.59
CA ASP A 69 21.26 4.10 -1.38
C ASP A 69 22.51 4.34 -2.25
N TRP A 70 22.32 4.72 -3.52
CA TRP A 70 23.42 5.08 -4.42
C TRP A 70 24.19 6.32 -3.97
N ARG A 71 23.49 7.38 -3.56
CA ARG A 71 24.11 8.59 -3.00
C ARG A 71 24.96 8.27 -1.78
N HIS A 72 24.46 7.39 -0.91
CA HIS A 72 25.18 6.96 0.28
C HIS A 72 26.45 6.18 -0.06
N PHE A 73 26.36 5.20 -0.97
CA PHE A 73 27.52 4.43 -1.42
C PHE A 73 28.59 5.31 -2.07
N THR A 74 28.19 6.14 -3.04
CA THR A 74 29.14 7.04 -3.71
C THR A 74 29.77 8.06 -2.77
N SER A 75 29.03 8.55 -1.77
CA SER A 75 29.58 9.40 -0.71
C SER A 75 30.59 8.65 0.17
N TRP A 76 30.30 7.40 0.53
CA TRP A 76 31.23 6.55 1.29
C TRP A 76 32.51 6.27 0.50
N CYS A 77 32.39 5.87 -0.78
CA CYS A 77 33.52 5.65 -1.68
C CYS A 77 34.45 6.87 -1.72
N ARG A 78 33.90 8.08 -1.85
CA ARG A 78 34.68 9.33 -1.81
C ARG A 78 35.42 9.54 -0.49
N ARG A 79 34.82 9.19 0.66
CA ARG A 79 35.46 9.33 1.98
C ARG A 79 36.64 8.38 2.15
N VAL A 80 36.53 7.16 1.64
CA VAL A 80 37.59 6.14 1.76
C VAL A 80 38.59 6.16 0.60
N GLY A 81 38.45 7.10 -0.35
CA GLY A 81 39.34 7.23 -1.50
C GLY A 81 39.21 6.12 -2.54
N LEU A 82 38.08 5.40 -2.56
CA LEU A 82 37.83 4.32 -3.52
C LEU A 82 36.93 4.80 -4.66
N PRO A 83 37.14 4.35 -5.90
CA PRO A 83 36.23 4.64 -6.99
C PRO A 83 34.90 3.86 -6.79
N PRO A 84 33.73 4.47 -7.04
CA PRO A 84 32.44 3.78 -6.98
C PRO A 84 32.16 2.89 -8.20
N PHE A 85 33.05 2.92 -9.19
CA PHE A 85 32.94 2.22 -10.46
C PHE A 85 34.34 1.79 -10.93
N PRO A 86 34.53 0.58 -11.49
CA PRO A 86 33.52 -0.46 -11.75
C PRO A 86 33.00 -1.14 -10.47
N ALA A 87 31.99 -1.99 -10.60
CA ALA A 87 31.33 -2.72 -9.51
C ALA A 87 32.23 -3.79 -8.87
N GLU A 88 33.36 -3.40 -8.28
CA GLU A 88 34.29 -4.33 -7.66
C GLU A 88 33.64 -5.01 -6.43
N PRO A 89 33.47 -6.34 -6.41
CA PRO A 89 32.76 -7.03 -5.32
C PRO A 89 33.38 -6.79 -3.94
N LYS A 90 34.70 -6.56 -3.89
CA LYS A 90 35.44 -6.23 -2.66
C LYS A 90 35.03 -4.87 -2.11
N VAL A 91 34.99 -3.82 -2.94
CA VAL A 91 34.56 -2.47 -2.53
C VAL A 91 33.13 -2.49 -1.97
N ILE A 92 32.26 -3.29 -2.58
CA ILE A 92 30.87 -3.44 -2.14
C ILE A 92 30.80 -4.20 -0.81
N ALA A 93 31.60 -5.26 -0.64
CA ALA A 93 31.69 -5.98 0.63
C ALA A 93 32.24 -5.08 1.76
N ASP A 94 33.25 -4.26 1.48
CA ASP A 94 33.83 -3.30 2.42
C ASP A 94 32.81 -2.23 2.82
N TYR A 95 32.05 -1.72 1.85
CA TYR A 95 30.94 -0.80 2.11
C TYR A 95 29.86 -1.42 3.01
N LEU A 96 29.43 -2.65 2.73
CA LEU A 96 28.42 -3.34 3.56
C LEU A 96 28.96 -3.61 4.97
N ARG A 97 30.26 -3.94 5.10
CA ARG A 97 30.93 -4.12 6.40
C ARG A 97 30.96 -2.81 7.19
N ALA A 98 31.32 -1.69 6.54
CA ALA A 98 31.31 -0.37 7.18
C ALA A 98 29.91 0.01 7.68
N CYS A 99 28.88 -0.19 6.84
CA CYS A 99 27.49 0.06 7.22
C CYS A 99 26.99 -0.83 8.37
N ALA A 100 27.53 -2.04 8.52
CA ALA A 100 27.20 -2.95 9.61
C ALA A 100 27.95 -2.63 10.92
N ALA A 101 29.16 -2.07 10.82
CA ALA A 101 30.03 -1.76 11.95
C ALA A 101 29.64 -0.47 12.68
N ALA A 102 29.13 0.53 11.96
CA ALA A 102 28.87 1.89 12.44
C ALA A 102 28.09 1.95 13.77
N ASN A 103 28.78 2.19 14.89
CA ASN A 103 28.16 2.40 16.20
C ASN A 103 27.79 3.87 16.41
N VAL A 104 26.72 4.10 17.17
CA VAL A 104 26.34 5.43 17.65
C VAL A 104 27.38 5.90 18.66
N GLY A 105 28.15 6.93 18.31
CA GLY A 105 29.07 7.60 19.22
C GLY A 105 30.06 8.48 18.46
N ASP A 106 29.99 9.79 18.71
CA ASP A 106 30.89 10.85 18.24
C ASP A 106 30.97 11.13 16.74
N SER A 107 30.01 11.92 16.23
CA SER A 107 30.38 12.90 15.20
C SER A 107 29.53 14.16 15.28
N ASP A 108 30.22 15.28 15.52
CA ASP A 108 29.74 16.66 15.39
C ASP A 108 29.51 17.05 13.90
N THR A 109 29.32 16.05 13.03
CA THR A 109 29.22 16.19 11.58
C THR A 109 27.90 15.63 11.06
N GLY A 110 26.76 16.08 11.62
CA GLY A 110 25.42 16.07 10.99
C GLY A 110 24.82 14.77 10.43
N PHE A 111 25.52 13.64 10.46
CA PHE A 111 25.12 12.37 9.86
C PHE A 111 25.56 11.22 10.78
N ALA A 112 24.84 11.01 11.88
CA ALA A 112 25.05 9.87 12.75
C ALA A 112 24.86 8.56 11.95
N GLU A 113 25.95 7.81 11.72
CA GLU A 113 25.91 6.50 11.08
C GLU A 113 25.37 5.47 12.11
N GLN A 114 24.08 5.16 12.02
CA GLN A 114 23.44 4.14 12.85
C GLN A 114 23.68 2.74 12.24
N ARG A 115 24.08 1.74 13.06
CA ARG A 115 24.15 0.33 12.65
C ARG A 115 22.89 -0.06 11.90
N LEU A 116 23.05 -0.45 10.62
CA LEU A 116 21.92 -0.82 9.78
C LEU A 116 21.46 -2.26 10.04
N SER A 117 20.15 -2.49 10.01
CA SER A 117 19.58 -3.84 10.07
C SER A 117 19.93 -4.65 8.81
N ALA A 118 19.87 -5.97 8.91
CA ALA A 118 20.16 -6.92 7.85
C ALA A 118 19.20 -6.70 6.68
N SER A 119 17.93 -6.45 6.99
CA SER A 119 16.92 -6.07 6.00
C SER A 119 17.24 -4.76 5.27
N THR A 120 17.86 -3.79 5.96
CA THR A 120 18.27 -2.52 5.34
C THR A 120 19.50 -2.70 4.45
N LEU A 121 20.45 -3.53 4.88
CA LEU A 121 21.66 -3.86 4.10
C LEU A 121 21.31 -4.66 2.84
N GLU A 122 20.42 -5.64 2.94
CA GLU A 122 19.90 -6.38 1.78
C GLU A 122 19.14 -5.45 0.80
N ARG A 123 18.33 -4.52 1.31
CA ARG A 123 17.66 -3.50 0.48
C ARG A 123 18.68 -2.61 -0.23
N ARG A 124 19.72 -2.16 0.48
CA ARG A 124 20.80 -1.34 -0.10
C ARG A 124 21.52 -2.08 -1.21
N LEU A 125 21.86 -3.35 -0.99
CA LEU A 125 22.49 -4.19 -2.01
C LEU A 125 21.61 -4.30 -3.26
N ALA A 126 20.30 -4.49 -3.11
CA ALA A 126 19.37 -4.47 -4.25
C ALA A 126 19.35 -3.11 -4.97
N GLY A 127 19.40 -2.00 -4.23
CA GLY A 127 19.50 -0.65 -4.81
C GLY A 127 20.81 -0.42 -5.55
N LEU A 128 21.92 -0.96 -5.07
CA LEU A 128 23.21 -0.93 -5.77
C LEU A 128 23.17 -1.77 -7.03
N SER A 129 22.71 -3.02 -6.97
CA SER A 129 22.57 -3.89 -8.15
C SER A 129 21.71 -3.22 -9.23
N TRP A 130 20.60 -2.60 -8.85
CA TRP A 130 19.77 -1.86 -9.78
C TRP A 130 20.54 -0.67 -10.41
N ASN A 131 21.24 0.12 -9.60
CA ASN A 131 22.01 1.26 -10.09
C ASN A 131 23.18 0.90 -11.00
N PHE A 132 23.89 -0.21 -10.73
CA PHE A 132 24.92 -0.72 -11.62
C PHE A 132 24.32 -1.21 -12.94
N ALA A 133 23.19 -1.93 -12.89
CA ALA A 133 22.50 -2.41 -14.09
C ALA A 133 22.05 -1.25 -14.99
N GLN A 134 21.56 -0.14 -14.40
CA GLN A 134 21.24 1.08 -15.16
C GLN A 134 22.45 1.76 -15.83
N ARG A 135 23.68 1.41 -15.40
CA ARG A 135 24.94 1.95 -15.92
C ARG A 135 25.69 0.95 -16.80
N GLY A 136 25.05 -0.16 -17.17
CA GLY A 136 25.63 -1.18 -18.05
C GLY A 136 26.51 -2.22 -17.36
N GLU A 137 26.59 -2.22 -16.03
CA GLU A 137 27.34 -3.23 -15.28
C GLU A 137 26.44 -4.15 -14.46
N GLN A 138 26.84 -5.41 -14.32
CA GLN A 138 26.14 -6.35 -13.46
C GLN A 138 26.92 -6.57 -12.16
N LEU A 139 26.23 -6.36 -11.04
CA LEU A 139 26.74 -6.72 -9.72
C LEU A 139 26.34 -8.15 -9.38
N ASP A 140 27.30 -9.06 -9.33
CA ASP A 140 27.08 -10.41 -8.79
C ASP A 140 26.92 -10.37 -7.26
N ARG A 141 25.67 -10.49 -6.79
CA ARG A 141 25.31 -10.49 -5.38
C ARG A 141 25.71 -11.76 -4.64
N ASN A 142 26.07 -12.81 -5.37
CA ASN A 142 26.48 -14.11 -4.84
C ASN A 142 28.00 -14.26 -4.83
N HIS A 143 28.74 -13.25 -5.31
CA HIS A 143 30.19 -13.23 -5.24
C HIS A 143 30.67 -13.52 -3.80
N PRO A 144 31.71 -14.37 -3.59
CA PRO A 144 32.14 -14.82 -2.27
C PRO A 144 32.29 -13.70 -1.22
N HIS A 145 32.95 -12.58 -1.57
CA HIS A 145 33.10 -11.43 -0.67
C HIS A 145 31.77 -10.83 -0.18
N ILE A 146 30.75 -10.78 -1.03
CA ILE A 146 29.43 -10.23 -0.69
C ILE A 146 28.62 -11.27 0.09
N ALA A 147 28.67 -12.53 -0.33
CA ALA A 147 27.98 -13.64 0.34
C ALA A 147 28.47 -13.86 1.78
N GLU A 148 29.79 -13.78 2.00
CA GLU A 148 30.40 -13.89 3.33
C GLU A 148 29.88 -12.80 4.27
N ILE A 149 29.89 -11.54 3.82
CA ILE A 149 29.41 -10.42 4.62
C ILE A 149 27.92 -10.52 4.91
N ARG A 150 27.10 -10.93 3.94
CA ARG A 150 25.67 -11.17 4.15
C ARG A 150 25.42 -12.26 5.19
N THR A 151 26.20 -13.34 5.15
CA THR A 151 26.12 -14.44 6.12
C THR A 151 26.48 -13.95 7.52
N ARG A 152 27.60 -13.23 7.64
CA ARG A 152 28.06 -12.65 8.91
C ARG A 152 27.06 -11.65 9.49
N ILE A 153 26.48 -10.78 8.67
CA ILE A 153 25.43 -9.83 9.07
C ILE A 153 24.21 -10.58 9.61
N ARG A 154 23.75 -11.63 8.92
CA ARG A 154 22.59 -12.44 9.35
C ARG A 154 22.86 -13.14 10.69
N GLN A 155 24.05 -13.69 10.88
CA GLN A 155 24.47 -14.35 12.13
C GLN A 155 24.69 -13.38 13.30
N THR A 156 25.13 -12.16 13.02
CA THR A 156 25.36 -11.15 14.07
C THR A 156 24.05 -10.48 14.50
N GLN A 157 23.05 -10.44 13.62
CA GLN A 157 21.77 -9.75 13.85
C GLN A 157 20.60 -10.69 14.17
N THR A 158 20.88 -11.87 14.72
CA THR A 158 19.90 -12.88 15.17
C THR A 158 19.04 -12.43 16.35
N ARG A 159 18.88 -11.12 16.57
CA ARG A 159 17.84 -10.59 17.44
C ARG A 159 16.53 -10.77 16.68
N ALA A 160 15.66 -11.64 17.18
CA ALA A 160 14.30 -11.77 16.68
C ALA A 160 13.69 -10.37 16.53
N PRO A 161 13.05 -10.03 15.40
CA PRO A 161 12.38 -8.75 15.26
C PRO A 161 11.45 -8.60 16.46
N GLU A 162 11.67 -7.58 17.29
CA GLU A 162 10.76 -7.30 18.40
C GLU A 162 9.38 -7.08 17.77
N ARG A 163 8.47 -8.04 18.01
CA ARG A 163 7.07 -7.89 17.64
C ARG A 163 6.54 -6.73 18.45
N LYS A 164 6.52 -5.55 17.85
CA LYS A 164 5.83 -4.39 18.41
C LYS A 164 4.35 -4.75 18.50
N GLU A 165 3.86 -4.94 19.70
CA GLU A 165 2.42 -5.11 19.94
C GLU A 165 1.67 -3.95 19.29
N GLY A 166 0.63 -4.29 18.53
CA GLY A 166 -0.20 -3.28 17.87
C GLY A 166 -0.95 -2.42 18.88
N VAL A 167 -1.40 -1.25 18.42
CA VAL A 167 -2.37 -0.44 19.16
C VAL A 167 -3.63 -1.30 19.35
N SER A 168 -4.16 -1.42 20.56
CA SER A 168 -5.46 -2.06 20.79
C SER A 168 -6.61 -1.10 20.47
N ALA A 169 -7.84 -1.58 20.35
CA ALA A 169 -8.99 -0.67 20.16
C ALA A 169 -9.20 0.26 21.35
N ARG A 170 -8.96 -0.22 22.58
CA ARG A 170 -8.98 0.61 23.79
C ARG A 170 -7.95 1.73 23.71
N ASP A 171 -6.74 1.40 23.28
CA ASP A 171 -5.68 2.39 23.07
C ASP A 171 -6.08 3.42 22.00
N LEU A 172 -6.73 2.98 20.92
CA LEU A 172 -7.22 3.87 19.86
C LEU A 172 -8.27 4.85 20.39
N LEU A 173 -9.24 4.38 21.18
CA LEU A 173 -10.26 5.23 21.79
C LEU A 173 -9.61 6.30 22.69
N ALA A 174 -8.68 5.90 23.56
CA ALA A 174 -7.93 6.85 24.39
C ALA A 174 -7.15 7.87 23.55
N MET A 175 -6.51 7.44 22.46
CA MET A 175 -5.83 8.35 21.52
C MET A 175 -6.80 9.34 20.86
N ILE A 176 -7.99 8.90 20.47
CA ILE A 176 -9.01 9.73 19.81
C ILE A 176 -9.59 10.77 20.77
N GLU A 177 -9.70 10.45 22.06
CA GLU A 177 -10.15 11.39 23.10
C GLU A 177 -9.18 12.57 23.29
N THR A 178 -7.89 12.39 22.99
CA THR A 178 -6.90 13.49 23.04
C THR A 178 -7.04 14.51 21.91
N LEU A 179 -7.82 14.20 20.87
CA LEU A 179 -7.95 15.07 19.70
C LEU A 179 -8.92 16.22 19.96
N ALA A 180 -8.52 17.42 19.53
CA ALA A 180 -9.40 18.58 19.54
C ALA A 180 -10.64 18.37 18.66
N ARG A 181 -11.70 19.13 18.91
CA ARG A 181 -12.95 19.12 18.13
C ARG A 181 -12.94 20.16 17.00
N ASP A 182 -11.79 20.30 16.35
CA ASP A 182 -11.55 21.25 15.28
C ASP A 182 -11.31 20.54 13.93
N LEU A 183 -11.07 21.31 12.86
CA LEU A 183 -10.94 20.74 11.51
C LEU A 183 -9.76 19.76 11.41
N ARG A 184 -8.63 20.07 12.05
CA ARG A 184 -7.48 19.16 12.17
C ARG A 184 -7.82 17.90 12.95
N GLY A 185 -8.55 18.03 14.05
CA GLY A 185 -8.99 16.93 14.90
C GLY A 185 -9.97 16.00 14.20
N LEU A 186 -10.89 16.53 13.39
CA LEU A 186 -11.77 15.74 12.52
C LEU A 186 -10.97 14.91 11.51
N ARG A 187 -10.00 15.54 10.83
CA ARG A 187 -9.08 14.83 9.92
C ARG A 187 -8.30 13.74 10.64
N ASP A 188 -7.64 14.11 11.74
CA ASP A 188 -6.75 13.22 12.47
C ASP A 188 -7.55 12.04 13.09
N ARG A 189 -8.80 12.26 13.52
CA ARG A 189 -9.74 11.22 13.96
C ARG A 189 -10.09 10.26 12.83
N ALA A 190 -10.45 10.78 11.65
CA ALA A 190 -10.73 9.96 10.48
C ALA A 190 -9.51 9.11 10.07
N ILE A 191 -8.30 9.69 10.09
CA ILE A 191 -7.04 8.97 9.82
C ILE A 191 -6.85 7.79 10.77
N LEU A 192 -7.03 8.01 12.08
CA LEU A 192 -6.82 6.96 13.09
C LEU A 192 -7.85 5.84 12.96
N LEU A 193 -9.13 6.17 12.83
CA LEU A 193 -10.22 5.19 12.74
C LEU A 193 -10.17 4.37 11.45
N VAL A 194 -10.06 5.03 10.29
CA VAL A 194 -9.97 4.34 8.99
C VAL A 194 -8.68 3.53 8.90
N GLY A 195 -7.56 4.10 9.38
CA GLY A 195 -6.27 3.43 9.39
C GLY A 195 -6.26 2.16 10.24
N PHE A 196 -6.87 2.22 11.43
CA PHE A 196 -7.01 1.07 12.32
C PHE A 196 -7.97 0.03 11.76
N ALA A 197 -9.20 0.42 11.43
CA ALA A 197 -10.24 -0.52 11.01
C ALA A 197 -9.90 -1.20 9.68
N GLY A 198 -9.22 -0.51 8.75
CA GLY A 198 -8.76 -1.10 7.51
C GLY A 198 -7.39 -1.80 7.59
N GLY A 199 -6.69 -1.74 8.74
CA GLY A 199 -5.33 -2.26 8.88
C GLY A 199 -4.36 -1.68 7.83
N LEU A 200 -4.52 -0.39 7.56
CA LEU A 200 -3.84 0.30 6.47
C LEU A 200 -2.44 0.75 6.90
N ARG A 201 -1.48 0.66 5.98
CA ARG A 201 -0.16 1.29 6.17
C ARG A 201 -0.30 2.80 6.06
N ARG A 202 0.56 3.56 6.75
CA ARG A 202 0.59 5.03 6.67
C ARG A 202 0.59 5.60 5.25
N SER A 203 1.31 4.97 4.32
CA SER A 203 1.36 5.39 2.92
C SER A 203 0.07 5.08 2.18
N GLU A 204 -0.55 3.94 2.49
CA GLU A 204 -1.86 3.55 1.94
C GLU A 204 -2.92 4.55 2.41
N ILE A 205 -2.93 4.93 3.70
CA ILE A 205 -3.88 5.91 4.26
C ILE A 205 -3.80 7.25 3.52
N VAL A 206 -2.60 7.86 3.45
CA VAL A 206 -2.47 9.17 2.80
C VAL A 206 -2.60 9.10 1.29
N GLY A 207 -2.35 7.93 0.70
CA GLY A 207 -2.45 7.67 -0.73
C GLY A 207 -3.88 7.42 -1.23
N LEU A 208 -4.89 7.45 -0.35
CA LEU A 208 -6.29 7.35 -0.76
C LEU A 208 -6.79 8.64 -1.40
N ASP A 209 -7.57 8.48 -2.45
CA ASP A 209 -8.35 9.52 -3.11
C ASP A 209 -9.85 9.35 -2.86
N CYS A 210 -10.64 10.36 -3.20
CA CYS A 210 -12.10 10.34 -3.08
C CYS A 210 -12.78 9.50 -4.17
N GLY A 211 -12.05 9.14 -5.23
CA GLY A 211 -12.53 8.32 -6.33
C GLY A 211 -11.38 7.81 -7.20
N PRO A 212 -11.67 6.94 -8.18
CA PRO A 212 -10.66 6.34 -9.04
C PRO A 212 -9.99 7.39 -9.92
N ASP A 213 -8.68 7.21 -10.15
CA ASP A 213 -7.86 7.96 -11.10
C ASP A 213 -7.92 9.50 -10.95
N GLN A 214 -8.06 10.00 -9.71
CA GLN A 214 -8.16 11.44 -9.43
C GLN A 214 -6.80 12.11 -9.19
N SER A 215 -5.72 11.35 -9.02
CA SER A 215 -4.36 11.86 -8.88
C SER A 215 -3.34 10.88 -9.42
N GLU A 216 -2.21 11.39 -9.93
CA GLU A 216 -1.14 10.57 -10.49
C GLU A 216 -0.39 9.77 -9.41
N ASP A 217 -0.28 10.31 -8.20
CA ASP A 217 0.43 9.70 -7.07
C ASP A 217 -0.47 8.85 -6.16
N GLY A 218 -1.75 8.72 -6.50
CA GLY A 218 -2.74 7.95 -5.78
C GLY A 218 -2.36 6.47 -5.67
N LEU A 219 -2.51 5.92 -4.46
CA LEU A 219 -2.34 4.50 -4.19
C LEU A 219 -3.67 3.74 -4.13
N GLY A 220 -4.79 4.44 -4.23
CA GLY A 220 -6.11 3.87 -4.09
C GLY A 220 -7.20 4.91 -3.87
N TRP A 221 -8.42 4.45 -3.65
CA TRP A 221 -9.55 5.32 -3.32
C TRP A 221 -10.48 4.67 -2.30
N ALA A 222 -11.33 5.48 -1.69
CA ALA A 222 -12.34 5.03 -0.74
C ALA A 222 -13.75 5.39 -1.22
N GLU A 223 -14.66 4.42 -1.19
CA GLU A 223 -16.08 4.59 -1.47
C GLU A 223 -16.88 4.43 -0.18
N ILE A 224 -17.75 5.39 0.11
CA ILE A 224 -18.57 5.40 1.31
C ILE A 224 -19.97 4.89 0.97
N PHE A 225 -20.41 3.88 1.70
CA PHE A 225 -21.76 3.31 1.64
C PHE A 225 -22.45 3.53 2.99
N ASP A 226 -23.76 3.30 3.04
CA ASP A 226 -24.52 3.45 4.29
C ASP A 226 -24.00 2.54 5.40
N ASN A 227 -23.60 1.31 5.05
CA ASN A 227 -23.15 0.28 5.99
C ASN A 227 -21.64 0.25 6.25
N GLY A 228 -20.82 0.99 5.48
CA GLY A 228 -19.37 0.90 5.58
C GLY A 228 -18.60 1.72 4.55
N ILE A 229 -17.27 1.52 4.52
CA ILE A 229 -16.36 2.09 3.53
C ILE A 229 -15.70 0.94 2.79
N LEU A 230 -15.64 1.01 1.46
CA LEU A 230 -14.82 0.11 0.65
C LEU A 230 -13.56 0.86 0.22
N VAL A 231 -12.41 0.37 0.66
CA VAL A 231 -11.10 0.93 0.31
C VAL A 231 -10.43 0.01 -0.71
N ARG A 232 -10.09 0.56 -1.88
CA ARG A 232 -9.34 -0.17 -2.92
C ARG A 232 -7.93 0.35 -3.00
N ILE A 233 -6.96 -0.54 -2.86
CA ILE A 233 -5.54 -0.20 -2.75
C ILE A 233 -4.76 -0.93 -3.83
N ARG A 234 -3.93 -0.17 -4.53
CA ARG A 234 -3.05 -0.69 -5.58
C ARG A 234 -1.89 -1.48 -4.95
N LYS A 235 -1.75 -2.74 -5.38
CA LYS A 235 -0.64 -3.63 -5.02
C LYS A 235 0.04 -4.12 -6.30
N GLY A 236 0.90 -3.28 -6.85
CA GLY A 236 1.55 -3.53 -8.14
C GLY A 236 0.54 -3.52 -9.28
N ALA A 237 0.34 -4.67 -9.93
CA ALA A 237 -0.65 -4.87 -10.99
C ALA A 237 -2.01 -5.36 -10.49
N SER A 238 -2.13 -5.66 -9.19
CA SER A 238 -3.36 -6.16 -8.57
C SER A 238 -3.99 -5.11 -7.65
N TRP A 239 -5.27 -5.27 -7.36
CA TRP A 239 -5.99 -4.47 -6.37
C TRP A 239 -6.27 -5.30 -5.13
N ARG A 240 -6.16 -4.66 -3.97
CA ARG A 240 -6.62 -5.19 -2.68
C ARG A 240 -7.83 -4.38 -2.25
N GLU A 241 -8.93 -5.09 -2.01
CA GLU A 241 -10.13 -4.50 -1.42
C GLU A 241 -10.12 -4.70 0.09
N VAL A 242 -10.55 -3.68 0.82
CA VAL A 242 -10.67 -3.67 2.28
C VAL A 242 -12.03 -3.09 2.63
N GLU A 243 -12.88 -3.90 3.23
CA GLU A 243 -14.17 -3.47 3.76
C GLU A 243 -14.00 -2.98 5.21
N ILE A 244 -14.52 -1.79 5.49
CA ILE A 244 -14.51 -1.17 6.82
C ILE A 244 -15.97 -0.97 7.24
N GLY A 245 -16.40 -1.69 8.26
CA GLY A 245 -17.75 -1.55 8.82
C GLY A 245 -17.90 -0.33 9.72
N ARG A 246 -19.16 0.05 10.00
CA ARG A 246 -19.49 1.07 11.00
C ARG A 246 -19.00 0.70 12.41
N GLY A 247 -18.61 1.69 13.19
CA GLY A 247 -18.34 1.49 14.63
C GLY A 247 -19.63 1.39 15.45
N SER A 248 -19.47 1.04 16.72
CA SER A 248 -20.55 0.85 17.68
C SER A 248 -21.10 2.18 18.21
N SER A 249 -20.34 3.27 18.12
CA SER A 249 -20.78 4.63 18.49
C SER A 249 -20.38 5.66 17.45
N ASP A 250 -21.07 6.81 17.41
CA ASP A 250 -20.73 7.91 16.50
C ASP A 250 -19.31 8.44 16.71
N MET A 251 -18.80 8.38 17.94
CA MET A 251 -17.47 8.86 18.30
C MET A 251 -16.35 7.95 17.79
N SER A 252 -16.63 6.65 17.66
CA SER A 252 -15.68 5.61 17.24
C SER A 252 -15.96 5.07 15.83
N CYS A 253 -17.01 5.55 15.16
CA CYS A 253 -17.40 5.09 13.84
C CYS A 253 -16.50 5.66 12.73
N PRO A 254 -15.76 4.83 11.97
CA PRO A 254 -14.91 5.28 10.88
C PRO A 254 -15.69 5.95 9.75
N VAL A 255 -16.90 5.46 9.46
CA VAL A 255 -17.80 6.02 8.43
C VAL A 255 -18.15 7.47 8.76
N ILE A 256 -18.65 7.70 9.98
CA ILE A 256 -19.07 9.04 10.44
C ILE A 256 -17.87 9.97 10.52
N ALA A 257 -16.73 9.49 11.04
CA ALA A 257 -15.52 10.29 11.12
C ALA A 257 -15.04 10.74 9.73
N LEU A 258 -15.03 9.82 8.75
CA LEU A 258 -14.66 10.15 7.38
C LEU A 258 -15.66 11.10 6.72
N GLN A 259 -16.97 10.84 6.86
CA GLN A 259 -18.02 11.74 6.33
C GLN A 259 -17.91 13.15 6.92
N ASN A 260 -17.68 13.28 8.22
CA ASN A 260 -17.46 14.56 8.88
C ASN A 260 -16.23 15.27 8.32
N TRP A 261 -15.11 14.55 8.15
CA TRP A 261 -13.91 15.13 7.54
C TRP A 261 -14.19 15.65 6.11
N LEU A 262 -14.82 14.85 5.25
CA LEU A 262 -15.12 15.26 3.87
C LEU A 262 -16.08 16.46 3.83
N LYS A 263 -17.12 16.45 4.68
CA LYS A 263 -18.13 17.52 4.77
C LYS A 263 -17.53 18.84 5.25
N PHE A 264 -16.85 18.83 6.40
CA PHE A 264 -16.31 20.05 7.00
C PHE A 264 -15.01 20.53 6.34
N GLY A 265 -14.21 19.59 5.81
CA GLY A 265 -13.02 19.90 5.01
C GLY A 265 -13.34 20.28 3.56
N ARG A 266 -14.60 20.16 3.12
CA ARG A 266 -15.06 20.42 1.74
C ARG A 266 -14.24 19.65 0.70
N VAL A 267 -13.90 18.40 1.03
CA VAL A 267 -13.10 17.52 0.19
C VAL A 267 -14.04 16.68 -0.68
N ILE A 268 -14.08 16.97 -1.98
CA ILE A 268 -15.01 16.33 -2.93
C ILE A 268 -14.28 15.41 -3.92
N ARG A 269 -13.09 15.81 -4.38
CA ARG A 269 -12.29 15.11 -5.41
C ARG A 269 -10.80 15.24 -5.13
N GLY A 270 -9.98 14.28 -5.52
CA GLY A 270 -8.53 14.26 -5.33
C GLY A 270 -8.13 13.59 -4.00
N PRO A 271 -6.98 13.97 -3.42
CA PRO A 271 -6.46 13.35 -2.20
C PRO A 271 -7.47 13.43 -1.05
N LEU A 272 -7.74 12.29 -0.42
CA LEU A 272 -8.73 12.15 0.64
C LEU A 272 -8.26 12.82 1.94
N PHE A 273 -6.98 12.68 2.29
CA PHE A 273 -6.39 13.38 3.44
C PHE A 273 -5.41 14.46 2.99
N ARG A 274 -5.64 15.68 3.47
CA ARG A 274 -4.89 16.87 3.09
C ARG A 274 -4.35 17.62 4.27
N ARG A 275 -3.39 18.50 4.01
CA ARG A 275 -2.91 19.44 5.03
C ARG A 275 -4.03 20.42 5.38
N VAL A 276 -4.06 20.82 6.65
CA VAL A 276 -4.88 21.93 7.15
C VAL A 276 -3.91 23.01 7.59
N PHE A 277 -4.11 24.24 7.13
CA PHE A 277 -3.23 25.38 7.41
C PHE A 277 -3.26 25.79 8.89
N GLY A 278 -2.34 26.68 9.27
CA GLY A 278 -2.18 27.21 10.63
C GLY A 278 -3.47 27.78 11.23
N ASP A 279 -4.29 28.38 10.37
CA ASP A 279 -5.58 28.99 10.68
C ASP A 279 -6.68 27.97 11.07
N ASN A 280 -6.43 26.68 10.87
CA ASN A 280 -7.35 25.59 11.17
C ASN A 280 -8.70 25.67 10.44
N LYS A 281 -8.74 26.41 9.34
CA LYS A 281 -9.94 26.65 8.53
C LYS A 281 -9.72 26.31 7.07
N THR A 282 -8.49 26.50 6.59
CA THR A 282 -8.16 26.27 5.19
C THR A 282 -7.57 24.87 5.00
N VAL A 283 -8.18 24.10 4.10
CA VAL A 283 -7.68 22.80 3.66
C VAL A 283 -6.87 23.00 2.38
N ASP A 284 -5.68 22.43 2.36
CA ASP A 284 -4.77 22.45 1.21
C ASP A 284 -5.34 21.61 0.04
N VAL A 285 -4.79 21.76 -1.15
CA VAL A 285 -5.07 20.87 -2.30
C VAL A 285 -4.16 19.65 -2.27
N GLU A 286 -2.98 19.80 -1.67
CA GLU A 286 -1.94 18.78 -1.67
C GLU A 286 -2.22 17.63 -0.71
N ARG A 287 -1.74 16.44 -1.11
CA ARG A 287 -1.81 15.22 -0.32
C ARG A 287 -1.03 15.37 0.98
N LEU A 288 -1.57 14.80 2.05
CA LEU A 288 -0.90 14.76 3.34
C LEU A 288 0.35 13.86 3.30
N SER A 289 1.45 14.29 3.93
CA SER A 289 2.66 13.46 4.04
C SER A 289 2.44 12.25 4.94
N ASP A 290 2.96 11.08 4.55
CA ASP A 290 2.94 9.85 5.36
C ASP A 290 3.61 10.02 6.74
N LYS A 291 4.59 10.92 6.84
CA LYS A 291 5.26 11.32 8.10
C LYS A 291 4.29 11.97 9.07
N HIS A 292 3.21 12.59 8.61
CA HIS A 292 2.17 13.16 9.48
C HIS A 292 1.48 12.06 10.27
N VAL A 293 1.09 10.95 9.63
CA VAL A 293 0.41 9.84 10.31
C VAL A 293 1.29 9.27 11.43
N ALA A 294 2.58 9.08 11.17
CA ALA A 294 3.52 8.60 12.20
C ALA A 294 3.65 9.59 13.38
N ARG A 295 3.73 10.89 13.10
CA ARG A 295 3.76 11.94 14.13
C ARG A 295 2.46 12.02 14.91
N LEU A 296 1.32 11.87 14.23
CA LEU A 296 -0.01 11.85 14.82
C LEU A 296 -0.13 10.71 15.82
N VAL A 297 0.13 9.47 15.38
CA VAL A 297 0.06 8.27 16.22
C VAL A 297 0.99 8.39 17.43
N LYS A 298 2.24 8.85 17.23
CA LYS A 298 3.19 9.07 18.34
C LYS A 298 2.66 10.11 19.33
N ARG A 299 2.19 11.25 18.85
CA ARG A 299 1.70 12.34 19.70
C ARG A 299 0.50 11.91 20.52
N THR A 300 -0.52 11.31 19.89
CA THR A 300 -1.74 10.91 20.59
C THR A 300 -1.49 9.76 21.56
N ALA A 301 -0.63 8.81 21.22
CA ALA A 301 -0.24 7.73 22.14
C ALA A 301 0.47 8.26 23.40
N LEU A 302 1.35 9.26 23.24
CA LEU A 302 2.03 9.90 24.38
C LEU A 302 1.06 10.69 25.25
N VAL A 303 0.19 11.51 24.65
CA VAL A 303 -0.81 12.30 25.41
C VAL A 303 -1.84 11.41 26.10
N ALA A 304 -2.25 10.30 25.47
CA ALA A 304 -3.15 9.32 26.07
C ALA A 304 -2.48 8.48 27.17
N GLY A 305 -1.19 8.69 27.44
CA GLY A 305 -0.46 7.95 28.48
C GLY A 305 -0.30 6.46 28.17
N LEU A 306 -0.32 6.06 26.90
CA LEU A 306 -0.23 4.65 26.53
C LEU A 306 1.13 4.08 26.89
N ARG A 307 1.11 2.86 27.45
CA ARG A 307 2.29 2.08 27.84
C ARG A 307 3.16 2.83 28.88
N PRO A 308 2.57 3.23 30.04
CA PRO A 308 3.28 3.98 31.06
C PRO A 308 4.51 3.23 31.62
N GLU A 309 4.50 1.90 31.54
CA GLU A 309 5.58 1.01 31.97
C GLU A 309 6.88 1.17 31.17
N ILE A 310 6.84 1.80 30.00
CA ILE A 310 8.00 2.00 29.13
C ILE A 310 8.51 3.43 29.29
N ALA A 311 9.82 3.65 29.35
CA ALA A 311 10.39 5.00 29.37
C ALA A 311 9.96 5.81 28.13
N GLU A 312 9.64 7.10 28.31
CA GLU A 312 9.05 7.96 27.26
C GLU A 312 9.87 8.01 25.97
N GLY A 313 11.20 8.05 26.09
CA GLY A 313 12.13 8.02 24.94
C GLY A 313 12.01 6.75 24.09
N LYS A 314 11.63 5.61 24.68
CA LYS A 314 11.40 4.33 23.98
C LYS A 314 9.97 4.19 23.46
N ARG A 315 8.96 4.82 24.10
CA ARG A 315 7.56 4.81 23.62
C ARG A 315 7.44 5.35 22.20
N GLY A 316 8.15 6.44 21.91
CA GLY A 316 8.16 7.05 20.57
C GLY A 316 8.62 6.12 19.44
N LEU A 317 9.44 5.10 19.74
CA LEU A 317 9.93 4.12 18.78
C LEU A 317 8.94 2.96 18.57
N LEU A 318 8.07 2.69 19.54
CA LEU A 318 7.06 1.62 19.47
C LEU A 318 5.85 2.02 18.60
N PHE A 319 5.45 3.29 18.65
CA PHE A 319 4.29 3.82 17.94
C PHE A 319 4.59 4.34 16.52
N ALA A 320 5.74 4.00 15.96
CA ALA A 320 6.17 4.47 14.64
C ALA A 320 5.44 3.72 13.50
N GLY A 321 4.28 4.24 13.07
CA GLY A 321 3.67 4.08 11.74
C GLY A 321 3.16 2.68 11.30
N GLN A 322 3.69 1.59 11.86
CA GLN A 322 3.24 0.22 11.58
C GLN A 322 2.15 -0.24 12.56
N SER A 323 1.93 0.53 13.65
CA SER A 323 1.15 0.13 14.81
C SER A 323 -0.37 0.07 14.56
N LEU A 324 -0.88 0.79 13.55
CA LEU A 324 -2.30 0.68 13.12
C LEU A 324 -2.57 -0.61 12.35
N ARG A 325 -1.56 -1.13 11.64
CA ARG A 325 -1.67 -2.32 10.80
C ARG A 325 -1.52 -3.63 11.58
N THR A 326 -0.80 -3.62 12.70
CA THR A 326 -0.54 -4.82 13.51
C THR A 326 -1.71 -5.20 14.43
N ALA A 327 -2.70 -4.33 14.62
CA ALA A 327 -3.87 -4.58 15.46
C ALA A 327 -4.77 -5.73 14.98
N ILE A 328 -4.90 -5.94 13.66
CA ILE A 328 -5.80 -6.97 13.09
C ILE A 328 -5.21 -8.39 13.19
N ALA A 329 -3.92 -8.54 13.49
CA ALA A 329 -3.24 -9.83 13.43
C ALA A 329 -3.49 -10.76 14.65
N SER A 330 -4.16 -10.29 15.71
CA SER A 330 -4.19 -10.98 17.01
C SER A 330 -5.52 -11.63 17.45
N GLY A 331 -6.53 -11.82 16.59
CA GLY A 331 -7.60 -12.77 16.98
C GLY A 331 -9.00 -12.62 16.40
N VAL A 332 -9.18 -12.62 15.08
CA VAL A 332 -10.52 -12.84 14.49
C VAL A 332 -10.44 -14.07 13.58
N ARG A 333 -11.11 -15.16 13.98
CA ARG A 333 -11.35 -16.35 13.13
C ARG A 333 -12.61 -16.12 12.30
N PHE A 334 -12.55 -16.54 11.04
CA PHE A 334 -13.56 -16.27 10.01
C PHE A 334 -14.59 -17.40 9.91
N GLU A 335 -15.88 -17.06 9.85
CA GLU A 335 -16.92 -17.87 9.20
C GLU A 335 -17.46 -17.07 8.01
N ALA A 336 -17.58 -17.75 6.88
CA ALA A 336 -17.83 -17.14 5.59
C ALA A 336 -19.32 -17.27 5.22
N GLU A 337 -20.08 -16.18 5.34
CA GLU A 337 -21.36 -16.02 4.67
C GLU A 337 -21.37 -14.75 3.80
N ARG A 338 -22.01 -14.86 2.62
CA ARG A 338 -21.89 -13.98 1.47
C ARG A 338 -22.81 -12.73 1.55
N GLU A 339 -22.62 -11.86 2.54
CA GLU A 339 -23.11 -10.47 2.41
C GLU A 339 -21.99 -9.46 2.68
N ARG A 340 -21.88 -8.45 1.80
CA ARG A 340 -20.90 -7.36 1.92
C ARG A 340 -21.13 -6.63 3.25
N PHE A 341 -20.04 -6.35 3.99
CA PHE A 341 -20.03 -5.68 5.30
C PHE A 341 -20.49 -6.47 6.55
N LEU A 342 -20.79 -7.78 6.46
CA LEU A 342 -21.19 -8.58 7.65
C LEU A 342 -20.04 -8.80 8.66
N VAL A 343 -18.80 -8.96 8.18
CA VAL A 343 -17.63 -9.08 9.05
C VAL A 343 -17.13 -7.69 9.43
N ASN A 344 -17.77 -7.11 10.44
CA ASN A 344 -17.44 -5.79 10.93
C ASN A 344 -16.23 -5.84 11.88
N LEU A 345 -15.03 -5.83 11.30
CA LEU A 345 -13.76 -5.76 12.05
C LEU A 345 -13.71 -4.59 13.05
N THR A 346 -14.45 -3.51 12.77
CA THR A 346 -14.61 -2.36 13.67
C THR A 346 -15.34 -2.79 14.95
N LYS A 347 -16.54 -3.39 14.83
CA LYS A 347 -17.30 -3.92 15.98
C LYS A 347 -16.58 -5.05 16.70
N ALA A 348 -15.98 -5.98 15.96
CA ALA A 348 -15.22 -7.11 16.54
C ALA A 348 -13.99 -6.62 17.35
N SER A 349 -13.45 -5.46 17.00
CA SER A 349 -12.38 -4.81 17.76
C SER A 349 -12.91 -4.01 18.95
N GLY A 350 -14.23 -3.85 19.14
CA GLY A 350 -14.81 -3.04 20.22
C GLY A 350 -14.86 -1.54 19.93
N LEU A 351 -14.77 -1.13 18.65
CA LEU A 351 -15.01 0.23 18.18
C LEU A 351 -16.49 0.45 17.85
#